data_AF-A0A4R0XC63-F1
#
_entry.id   AF-A0A4R0XC63-F1
#
_cell.length_a   1.000
_cell.length_b   1.000
_cell.length_c   1.000
_cell.angle_alpha   90.00
_cell.angle_beta   90.00
_cell.angle_gamma   90.00
#
_symmetry.space_group_name_H-M   'P 1'
#
loop_
_entity.id
_entity.type
_entity.pdbx_description
1 polymer ?
#
loop_
_entity_poly.entity_id
_entity_poly.type
_entity_poly.pdbx_seq_one_letter_code
_entity_poly.pdbx_strand_id
1 'polypeptide(L)'
;MSAADLLERLDGVHTCGAGRWRAKCPVCNGKRGTLAITETGDGVVLLRCFRNECAATDIVGAVGLQIDALFPPRVDGVHASRPVKRRFNAAQVLGAVNLELIEVLIIVGAILRRGSVTSTEHARLRLAVSRVSIAQGETS
;
A
#
# COMPACT_ATOMS: atom_id res chain seq x y z
N MET A 1 14.67 5.70 19.22
CA MET A 1 14.65 7.18 19.20
C MET A 1 13.48 7.60 18.33
N SER A 2 12.81 8.70 18.69
CA SER A 2 11.50 9.06 18.10
C SER A 2 11.66 10.16 17.06
N ALA A 3 10.64 10.41 16.23
CA ALA A 3 10.64 11.50 15.26
C ALA A 3 10.94 12.88 15.89
N ALA A 4 10.65 13.06 17.19
CA ALA A 4 10.93 14.29 17.93
C ALA A 4 12.42 14.70 17.90
N ASP A 5 13.33 13.73 18.05
CA ASP A 5 14.78 13.97 18.07
C ASP A 5 15.27 14.58 16.73
N LEU A 6 14.66 14.16 15.63
CA LEU A 6 14.97 14.69 14.30
C LEU A 6 14.36 16.09 14.12
N LEU A 7 13.15 16.32 14.62
CA LEU A 7 12.44 17.59 14.47
C LEU A 7 13.12 18.73 15.24
N GLU A 8 13.67 18.48 16.43
CA GLU A 8 14.37 19.49 17.22
C GLU A 8 15.62 20.06 16.54
N ARG A 9 16.25 19.26 15.68
CA ARG A 9 17.49 19.62 14.99
C ARG A 9 17.27 20.18 13.58
N LEU A 10 16.01 20.30 13.15
CA LEU A 10 15.65 20.78 11.82
C LEU A 10 15.06 22.19 11.87
N ASP A 11 15.45 23.01 10.90
CA ASP A 11 14.97 24.39 10.81
C ASP A 11 13.62 24.51 10.10
N GLY A 12 12.77 25.42 10.62
CA GLY A 12 11.51 25.80 9.98
C GLY A 12 10.44 24.72 10.02
N VAL A 13 10.53 23.81 10.99
CA VAL A 13 9.56 22.74 11.24
C VAL A 13 8.16 23.31 11.45
N HIS A 14 7.17 22.68 10.83
CA HIS A 14 5.76 22.92 11.09
C HIS A 14 4.96 21.65 10.85
N THR A 15 3.89 21.48 11.61
CA THR A 15 2.98 20.34 11.53
C THR A 15 2.06 20.48 10.32
N CYS A 16 1.86 19.40 9.56
CA CYS A 16 0.93 19.34 8.42
C CYS A 16 -0.18 18.30 8.60
N GLY A 17 -0.34 17.76 9.82
CA GLY A 17 -1.30 16.73 10.19
C GLY A 17 -0.75 15.85 11.31
N ALA A 18 -1.56 14.92 11.82
CA ALA A 18 -1.11 13.95 12.80
C ALA A 18 0.05 13.12 12.24
N GLY A 19 1.19 13.12 12.94
CA GLY A 19 2.40 12.38 12.54
C GLY A 19 3.08 12.91 11.27
N ARG A 20 2.77 14.13 10.81
CA ARG A 20 3.33 14.70 9.57
C ARG A 20 3.89 16.09 9.80
N TRP A 21 5.13 16.31 9.36
CA TRP A 21 5.81 17.59 9.47
C TRP A 21 6.47 17.98 8.16
N ARG A 22 6.74 19.28 8.04
CA ARG A 22 7.58 19.83 6.98
C ARG A 22 8.65 20.74 7.54
N ALA A 23 9.84 20.65 6.96
CA ALA A 23 11.03 21.40 7.39
C ALA A 23 11.83 21.94 6.19
N LYS A 24 12.89 22.69 6.47
CA LYS A 24 13.95 22.99 5.49
C LYS A 24 14.85 21.76 5.35
N CYS A 25 15.33 21.51 4.13
CA CYS A 25 16.29 20.44 3.91
C CYS A 25 17.71 20.96 4.22
N PRO A 26 18.45 20.33 5.16
CA PRO A 26 19.80 20.76 5.53
C PRO A 26 20.83 20.52 4.42
N VAL A 27 20.60 19.53 3.54
CA VAL A 27 21.55 19.15 2.48
C VAL A 27 21.50 20.12 1.29
N CYS A 28 20.31 20.41 0.77
CA CYS A 28 20.13 21.28 -0.40
C CYS A 28 19.74 22.72 -0.06
N ASN A 29 19.82 23.08 1.23
CA ASN A 29 19.39 24.36 1.81
C ASN A 29 18.06 24.86 1.20
N GLY A 30 17.08 23.95 1.16
CA GLY A 30 15.79 24.17 0.53
C GLY A 30 14.96 25.22 1.26
N LYS A 31 13.98 25.82 0.56
CA LYS A 31 12.98 26.70 1.20
C LYS A 31 12.20 25.94 2.27
N ARG A 32 11.55 26.67 3.19
CA ARG A 32 10.65 26.08 4.19
C ARG A 32 9.58 25.25 3.47
N GLY A 33 9.39 23.98 3.88
CA GLY A 33 8.40 23.09 3.27
C GLY A 33 8.97 22.04 2.30
N THR A 34 10.27 22.11 2.00
CA THR A 34 10.92 21.23 1.00
C THR A 34 11.12 19.80 1.48
N LEU A 35 11.40 19.62 2.78
CA LEU A 35 11.56 18.32 3.40
C LEU A 35 10.22 17.91 4.02
N ALA A 36 9.68 16.77 3.58
CA ALA A 36 8.55 16.13 4.24
C ALA A 36 9.02 15.02 5.17
N ILE A 37 8.40 14.97 6.34
CA ILE A 37 8.69 14.04 7.43
C ILE A 37 7.36 13.40 7.81
N THR A 38 7.32 12.07 7.90
CA THR A 38 6.11 11.34 8.29
C THR A 38 6.48 10.20 9.21
N GLU A 39 5.86 10.16 10.39
CA GLU A 39 5.95 9.03 11.31
C GLU A 39 4.77 8.10 11.03
N THR A 40 5.07 6.83 10.76
CA THR A 40 4.04 5.80 10.56
C THR A 40 3.54 5.28 11.90
N GLY A 41 2.37 4.62 11.90
CA GLY A 41 1.83 3.98 13.11
C GLY A 41 2.75 2.89 13.69
N ASP A 42 3.70 2.39 12.89
CA ASP A 42 4.69 1.40 13.30
C ASP A 42 5.96 2.05 13.89
N GLY A 43 6.01 3.39 14.04
CA GLY A 43 7.15 4.13 14.57
C GLY A 43 8.30 4.36 13.58
N VAL A 44 8.07 4.12 12.27
CA VAL A 44 9.06 4.39 11.21
C VAL A 44 8.96 5.84 10.76
N VAL A 45 10.09 6.53 10.65
CA VAL A 45 10.17 7.91 10.19
C VAL A 45 10.59 7.95 8.71
N LEU A 46 9.68 8.40 7.87
CA LEU A 46 9.88 8.59 6.44
C LEU A 46 10.33 10.01 6.14
N LEU A 47 11.37 10.14 5.30
CA LEU A 47 11.92 11.42 4.85
C LEU A 47 11.90 11.52 3.33
N ARG A 48 11.44 12.66 2.82
CA ARG A 48 11.48 12.96 1.37
C ARG A 48 11.79 14.43 1.12
N CYS A 49 12.87 14.69 0.40
CA CYS A 49 13.20 16.01 -0.12
C CYS A 49 12.65 16.17 -1.54
N PHE A 50 11.80 17.17 -1.77
CA PHE A 50 11.13 17.39 -3.07
C PHE A 50 11.88 18.33 -4.03
N ARG A 51 13.07 18.82 -3.67
CA ARG A 51 13.84 19.77 -4.49
C ARG A 51 14.93 19.10 -5.32
N ASN A 52 15.88 18.44 -4.64
CA ASN A 52 17.05 17.80 -5.27
C ASN A 52 17.11 16.30 -4.99
N GLU A 53 16.02 15.69 -4.49
CA GLU A 53 15.99 14.25 -4.21
C GLU A 53 17.13 13.78 -3.29
N CYS A 54 17.44 14.56 -2.25
CA CYS A 54 18.47 14.22 -1.28
C CYS A 54 18.17 12.89 -0.60
N ALA A 55 19.18 12.04 -0.45
CA ALA A 55 19.04 10.76 0.24
C ALA A 55 18.75 10.97 1.72
N ALA A 56 17.98 10.05 2.31
CA ALA A 56 17.67 10.08 3.74
C ALA A 56 18.93 9.98 4.61
N THR A 57 19.92 9.18 4.17
CA THR A 57 21.24 9.09 4.81
C THR A 57 21.92 10.45 4.96
N ASP A 58 21.89 11.25 3.90
CA ASP A 58 22.58 12.53 3.84
C ASP A 58 21.87 13.57 4.71
N ILE A 59 20.54 13.54 4.72
CA ILE A 59 19.71 14.43 5.54
C ILE A 59 19.96 14.15 7.03
N VAL A 60 19.95 12.89 7.42
CA VAL A 60 20.13 12.47 8.82
C VAL A 60 21.58 12.71 9.26
N GLY A 61 22.55 12.44 8.38
CA GLY A 61 23.97 12.71 8.61
C GLY A 61 24.28 14.21 8.74
N ALA A 62 23.65 15.07 7.94
CA ALA A 62 23.81 16.54 8.04
C ALA A 62 23.34 17.10 9.39
N VAL A 63 22.49 16.35 10.09
CA VAL A 63 21.88 16.72 11.38
C VAL A 63 22.58 15.99 12.55
N GLY A 64 23.64 15.23 12.27
CA GLY A 64 24.43 14.51 13.28
C GLY A 64 23.76 13.25 13.81
N LEU A 65 22.76 12.72 13.09
CA LEU A 65 22.08 11.48 13.43
C LEU A 65 22.58 10.34 12.52
N GLN A 66 22.32 9.11 12.94
CA GLN A 66 22.53 7.91 12.12
C GLN A 66 21.19 7.44 11.55
N ILE A 67 21.23 6.72 10.42
CA ILE A 67 20.01 6.28 9.72
C ILE A 67 19.16 5.30 10.55
N ASP A 68 19.76 4.65 11.54
CA ASP A 68 19.08 3.79 12.51
C ASP A 68 18.02 4.55 13.33
N ALA A 69 18.20 5.85 13.56
CA ALA A 69 17.27 6.70 14.29
C ALA A 69 15.92 6.86 13.57
N LEU A 70 15.84 6.55 12.26
CA LEU A 70 14.59 6.57 11.51
C LEU A 70 13.71 5.34 11.75
N PHE A 71 14.26 4.29 12.37
CA PHE A 71 13.59 3.03 12.55
C PHE A 71 13.39 2.74 14.03
N PRO A 72 12.25 2.14 14.42
CA PRO A 72 12.11 1.62 15.78
C PRO A 72 13.19 0.56 16.04
N PRO A 73 13.54 0.28 17.31
CA PRO A 73 14.38 -0.85 17.67
C PRO A 73 13.86 -2.09 16.97
N ARG A 74 14.75 -2.86 16.33
CA ARG A 74 14.36 -4.04 15.57
C ARG A 74 13.56 -4.97 16.49
N VAL A 75 12.25 -5.00 16.29
CA VAL A 75 11.40 -6.09 16.77
C VAL A 75 11.58 -7.22 15.78
N ASP A 76 12.14 -8.33 16.27
CA ASP A 76 12.30 -9.55 15.50
C ASP A 76 10.94 -9.92 14.88
N GLY A 77 10.87 -9.95 13.54
CA GLY A 77 9.68 -10.39 12.80
C GLY A 77 8.92 -9.33 11.99
N VAL A 78 9.07 -8.02 12.24
CA VAL A 78 8.23 -7.00 11.57
C VAL A 78 8.63 -6.72 10.12
N HIS A 79 9.93 -6.81 9.79
CA HIS A 79 10.43 -6.68 8.41
C HIS A 79 10.86 -8.01 7.78
N ALA A 80 10.62 -9.14 8.47
CA ALA A 80 10.92 -10.48 7.96
C ALA A 80 9.70 -11.15 7.29
N SER A 81 8.58 -10.44 7.17
CA SER A 81 7.44 -10.93 6.41
C SER A 81 7.82 -10.96 4.94
N ARG A 82 8.22 -12.14 4.46
CA ARG A 82 8.48 -12.42 3.04
C ARG A 82 7.34 -11.80 2.22
N PRO A 83 7.62 -10.92 1.24
CA PRO A 83 6.57 -10.30 0.45
C PRO A 83 5.67 -11.41 -0.07
N VAL A 84 4.37 -11.30 0.20
CA VAL A 84 3.39 -12.26 -0.28
C VAL A 84 3.44 -12.19 -1.81
N LYS A 85 4.18 -13.12 -2.41
CA LYS A 85 4.21 -13.28 -3.86
C LYS A 85 2.82 -13.75 -4.26
N ARG A 86 1.95 -12.80 -4.61
CA ARG A 86 0.70 -13.13 -5.28
C ARG A 86 1.08 -13.81 -6.59
N ARG A 87 0.69 -15.08 -6.74
CA ARG A 87 1.01 -15.90 -7.91
C ARG A 87 0.47 -15.28 -9.21
N PHE A 88 -0.59 -14.49 -9.10
CA PHE A 88 -1.24 -13.78 -10.20
C PHE A 88 -1.32 -12.28 -9.89
N ASN A 89 -1.16 -11.45 -10.91
CA ASN A 89 -1.44 -10.02 -10.80
C ASN A 89 -2.96 -9.75 -10.87
N ALA A 90 -3.40 -8.58 -10.42
CA ALA A 90 -4.83 -8.24 -10.40
C ALA A 90 -5.48 -8.29 -11.80
N ALA A 91 -4.74 -7.93 -12.85
CA ALA A 91 -5.24 -7.96 -14.22
C ALA A 91 -5.50 -9.40 -14.73
N GLN A 92 -4.66 -10.37 -14.35
CA GLN A 92 -4.84 -11.79 -14.65
C GLN A 92 -6.07 -12.36 -13.94
N VAL A 93 -6.29 -11.98 -12.69
CA VAL A 93 -7.49 -12.36 -11.92
C VAL A 93 -8.74 -11.75 -12.55
N LEU A 94 -8.68 -10.46 -12.92
CA LEU A 94 -9.80 -9.76 -13.54
C LEU A 94 -10.20 -10.38 -14.89
N GLY A 95 -9.22 -10.84 -15.69
CA GLY A 95 -9.49 -11.56 -16.94
C GLY A 95 -10.24 -12.88 -16.73
N ALA A 96 -9.87 -13.65 -15.71
CA ALA A 96 -10.59 -14.88 -15.36
C ALA A 96 -12.01 -14.60 -14.86
N VAL A 97 -12.19 -13.59 -14.00
CA VAL A 97 -13.51 -13.16 -13.51
C VAL A 97 -14.41 -12.68 -14.66
N ASN A 98 -13.85 -11.97 -15.64
CA ASN A 98 -14.62 -11.47 -16.78
C ASN A 98 -15.27 -12.60 -17.61
N LEU A 99 -14.58 -13.74 -17.79
CA LEU A 99 -15.14 -14.90 -18.48
C LEU A 99 -16.35 -15.48 -17.72
N GLU A 100 -16.23 -15.61 -16.40
CA GLU A 100 -17.32 -16.09 -15.56
C GLU A 100 -18.54 -15.14 -15.60
N LEU A 101 -18.30 -13.82 -15.62
CA LEU A 101 -19.36 -12.82 -15.74
C LEU A 101 -20.07 -12.87 -17.11
N ILE A 102 -19.34 -13.14 -18.19
CA ILE A 102 -19.93 -13.33 -19.52
C ILE A 102 -20.83 -14.57 -19.53
N GLU A 103 -20.40 -15.69 -18.94
CA GLU A 103 -21.21 -16.90 -18.83
C GLU A 103 -22.50 -16.64 -18.04
N VAL A 104 -22.39 -15.97 -16.89
CA VAL A 104 -23.55 -15.56 -16.07
C VAL A 104 -24.50 -14.68 -16.88
N LEU A 105 -23.99 -13.68 -17.61
CA LEU A 105 -24.81 -12.78 -18.43
C LEU A 105 -25.60 -13.53 -19.51
N ILE A 106 -24.95 -14.47 -20.20
CA ILE A 106 -25.58 -15.29 -21.25
C ILE A 106 -26.70 -16.16 -20.65
N ILE A 107 -26.41 -16.84 -19.53
CA ILE A 107 -27.36 -17.72 -18.86
C ILE A 107 -28.56 -16.92 -18.33
N VAL A 108 -28.32 -15.80 -17.64
CA VAL A 108 -29.39 -14.91 -17.16
C VAL A 108 -30.23 -14.39 -18.33
N GLY A 109 -29.61 -13.99 -19.44
CA GLY A 109 -30.33 -13.59 -20.64
C GLY A 109 -31.21 -14.70 -21.24
N ALA A 110 -30.76 -15.96 -21.18
CA ALA A 110 -31.57 -17.11 -21.58
C ALA A 110 -32.74 -17.38 -20.61
N ILE A 111 -32.49 -17.28 -19.30
CA ILE A 111 -33.51 -17.43 -18.25
C ILE A 111 -34.58 -16.34 -18.38
N LEU A 112 -34.20 -15.08 -18.59
CA LEU A 112 -35.14 -13.97 -18.74
C LEU A 112 -36.07 -14.16 -19.95
N ARG A 113 -35.57 -14.74 -21.04
CA ARG A 113 -36.39 -15.05 -22.22
C ARG A 113 -37.31 -16.25 -22.02
N ARG A 114 -36.86 -17.26 -21.26
CA ARG A 114 -37.56 -18.55 -21.11
C ARG A 114 -38.43 -18.64 -19.85
N GLY A 115 -38.18 -17.81 -18.84
CA GLY A 115 -38.88 -17.82 -17.55
C GLY A 115 -38.55 -19.01 -16.63
N SER A 116 -37.51 -19.79 -16.93
CA SER A 116 -37.12 -20.98 -16.14
C SER A 116 -35.61 -21.17 -16.15
N VAL A 117 -35.08 -21.86 -15.15
CA VAL A 117 -33.66 -22.22 -15.04
C VAL A 117 -33.51 -23.72 -15.27
N THR A 118 -32.61 -24.12 -16.16
CA THR A 118 -32.30 -25.55 -16.34
C THR A 118 -31.30 -26.04 -15.31
N SER A 119 -31.25 -27.36 -15.09
CA SER A 119 -30.27 -27.97 -14.17
C SER A 119 -28.82 -27.72 -14.61
N THR A 120 -28.56 -27.68 -15.92
CA THR A 120 -27.23 -27.40 -16.47
C THR A 120 -26.82 -25.95 -16.24
N GLU A 121 -27.72 -24.99 -16.47
CA GLU A 121 -27.48 -23.57 -16.20
C GLU A 121 -27.23 -23.32 -14.71
N HIS A 122 -28.03 -23.93 -13.84
CA HIS A 122 -27.85 -23.80 -12.39
C HIS A 122 -26.47 -24.32 -11.95
N ALA A 123 -26.05 -25.48 -12.49
CA ALA A 123 -24.72 -26.04 -12.20
C ALA A 123 -23.58 -25.12 -12.69
N ARG A 124 -23.74 -24.49 -13.86
CA ARG A 124 -22.77 -23.54 -14.42
C ARG A 124 -22.67 -22.26 -13.59
N LEU A 125 -23.80 -21.66 -13.21
CA LEU A 125 -23.83 -20.49 -12.33
C LEU A 125 -23.17 -20.77 -10.98
N ARG A 126 -23.45 -21.94 -10.38
CA ARG A 126 -22.81 -22.36 -9.12
C ARG A 126 -21.30 -22.49 -9.25
N LEU A 127 -20.82 -23.05 -10.38
CA LEU A 127 -19.40 -23.18 -10.66
C LEU A 127 -18.71 -21.81 -10.82
N ALA A 128 -19.36 -20.87 -11.53
CA ALA A 128 -18.88 -19.51 -11.70
C ALA A 128 -18.71 -18.78 -10.36
N VAL A 129 -19.73 -18.86 -9.48
CA VAL A 129 -19.67 -18.29 -8.13
C VAL A 129 -18.53 -18.91 -7.32
N SER A 130 -18.37 -20.24 -7.35
CA SER A 130 -17.28 -20.93 -6.64
C SER A 130 -15.90 -20.45 -7.09
N ARG A 131 -15.69 -20.25 -8.40
CA ARG A 131 -14.40 -19.75 -8.93
C ARG A 131 -14.11 -18.32 -8.49
N VAL A 132 -15.12 -17.46 -8.41
CA VAL A 132 -14.98 -16.07 -7.94
C VAL A 132 -14.65 -16.03 -6.44
N SER A 133 -15.33 -16.81 -5.60
CA SER A 133 -15.01 -16.90 -4.17
C SER A 133 -13.57 -17.38 -3.91
N ILE A 134 -13.12 -18.41 -4.66
CA ILE A 134 -11.72 -18.87 -4.58
C ILE A 134 -10.75 -17.74 -4.97
N ALA A 135 -11.08 -16.95 -5.99
CA ALA A 135 -10.26 -15.81 -6.41
C ALA A 135 -10.21 -14.67 -5.36
N GLN A 136 -11.27 -14.51 -4.55
CA GLN A 136 -11.29 -13.58 -3.41
C GLN A 136 -10.48 -14.07 -2.20
N GLY A 137 -10.03 -15.34 -2.22
CA GLY A 137 -9.31 -15.95 -1.11
C GLY A 137 -10.23 -16.52 -0.02
N GLU A 138 -11.53 -16.64 -0.30
CA GLU A 138 -12.45 -17.38 0.56
C GLU A 138 -12.15 -18.88 0.40
N THR A 139 -11.66 -19.50 1.46
CA THR A 139 -11.46 -20.95 1.53
C THR A 139 -12.78 -21.57 1.96
N SER A 140 -13.37 -22.43 1.11
CA SER A 140 -14.40 -23.40 1.51
C SER A 140 -13.78 -24.52 2.33
#